data_AF-A0A938GCU8-F1
#
_entry.id   AF-A0A938GCU8-F1
#
_cell.length_a   1.000
_cell.length_b   1.000
_cell.length_c   1.000
_cell.angle_alpha   90.00
_cell.angle_beta   90.00
_cell.angle_gamma   90.00
#
_symmetry.space_group_name_H-M   'P 1'
#
loop_
_entity.id
_entity.type
_entity.pdbx_description
1 polymer ?
#
loop_
_entity_poly.entity_id
_entity_poly.type
_entity_poly.pdbx_seq_one_letter_code
_entity_poly.pdbx_strand_id
1 'polypeptide(L)'
;MENDVMRVFRLLWFVLGVGCLWAASGMAAEFKLLNGDAYRGEAASFDDFGVVIRREIGGFTPKIGWGQFTQETLKELVKNPQAAKLVEPFIDTPPEPKKEKIKKEIVIKDVPRLERLPKTGLFASLGTPVGLLIVAVLFLVNLYGAYEVAVYRQRPAALVCGVSAVLPFVGPIIFLSLPSSDAGLEAEPELDAAAAAQEALVSNPLATGKKTGPAPAAGLGIATDKKSKPVAASLDGAVFKRGETTFNRRFFESKLAGFFPLIATGPEKDLMVIIRTGKQEYAAKRITRISMTDMHVQVLKGGTEAQISFTEIQEIQVRRRDSKA
;
A
#
# COMPACT_ATOMS: atom_id res chain seq x y z
N MET A 1 15.42 -37.46 87.08
CA MET A 1 14.69 -36.17 87.17
C MET A 1 13.84 -35.90 85.93
N GLU A 2 14.25 -36.30 84.72
CA GLU A 2 13.52 -35.99 83.47
C GLU A 2 12.11 -36.61 83.35
N ASN A 3 11.90 -37.81 83.92
CA ASN A 3 10.64 -38.53 83.79
C ASN A 3 9.50 -37.99 84.70
N ASP A 4 9.82 -37.34 85.83
CA ASP A 4 8.81 -36.78 86.73
C ASP A 4 8.23 -35.47 86.19
N VAL A 5 9.08 -34.62 85.59
CA VAL A 5 8.66 -33.37 84.94
C VAL A 5 7.66 -33.66 83.81
N MET A 6 7.89 -34.75 83.07
CA MET A 6 7.03 -35.15 81.95
C MET A 6 5.69 -35.76 82.40
N ARG A 7 5.60 -36.34 83.61
CA ARG A 7 4.33 -36.84 84.17
C ARG A 7 3.47 -35.72 84.72
N VAL A 8 4.06 -34.75 85.41
CA VAL A 8 3.34 -33.58 85.94
C VAL A 8 2.78 -32.75 84.80
N PHE A 9 3.53 -32.56 83.71
CA PHE A 9 3.03 -31.87 82.52
C PHE A 9 1.83 -32.58 81.89
N ARG A 10 1.85 -33.91 81.76
CA ARG A 10 0.73 -34.67 81.20
C ARG A 10 -0.53 -34.60 82.06
N LEU A 11 -0.38 -34.65 83.39
CA LEU A 11 -1.51 -34.50 84.32
C LEU A 11 -2.11 -33.10 84.26
N LEU A 12 -1.28 -32.07 84.17
CA LEU A 12 -1.72 -30.68 84.06
C LEU A 12 -2.48 -30.45 82.76
N TRP A 13 -2.01 -31.02 81.64
CA TRP A 13 -2.73 -31.00 80.37
C TRP A 13 -4.06 -31.77 80.41
N PHE A 14 -4.12 -32.88 81.13
CA PHE A 14 -5.36 -33.67 81.27
C PHE A 14 -6.41 -32.92 82.11
N VAL A 15 -6.02 -32.32 83.23
CA VAL A 15 -6.92 -31.51 84.07
C VAL A 15 -7.40 -30.26 83.32
N LEU A 16 -6.51 -29.61 82.56
CA LEU A 16 -6.86 -28.44 81.77
C LEU A 16 -7.78 -28.82 80.60
N GLY A 17 -7.59 -30.01 79.99
CA GLY A 17 -8.49 -30.56 78.98
C GLY A 17 -9.88 -30.91 79.52
N VAL A 18 -9.98 -31.52 80.70
CA VAL A 18 -11.27 -31.85 81.32
C VAL A 18 -12.00 -30.60 81.82
N GLY A 19 -11.29 -29.62 82.36
CA GLY A 19 -11.86 -28.32 82.74
C GLY A 19 -12.42 -27.54 81.54
N CYS A 20 -11.75 -27.63 80.38
CA CYS A 20 -12.26 -27.03 79.14
C CYS A 20 -13.52 -27.73 78.61
N LEU A 21 -13.66 -29.04 78.84
CA LEU A 21 -14.82 -29.80 78.38
C LEU A 21 -16.09 -29.51 79.19
N TRP A 22 -15.97 -29.21 80.48
CA TRP A 22 -17.12 -28.86 81.33
C TRP A 22 -17.62 -27.43 81.14
N ALA A 23 -16.75 -26.50 80.75
CA ALA A 23 -17.14 -25.12 80.44
C ALA A 23 -17.93 -24.98 79.12
N ALA A 24 -18.05 -26.05 78.32
CA ALA A 24 -18.73 -26.04 77.03
C ALA A 24 -20.22 -26.42 77.09
N SER A 25 -20.77 -26.76 78.26
CA SER A 25 -22.21 -27.05 78.40
C SER A 25 -23.05 -25.78 78.52
N GLY A 26 -23.54 -25.30 77.37
CA GLY A 26 -24.88 -24.73 77.19
C GLY A 26 -25.18 -23.37 77.82
N MET A 27 -24.64 -22.28 77.26
CA MET A 27 -25.36 -21.00 77.32
C MET A 27 -26.56 -21.09 76.37
N ALA A 28 -27.77 -21.09 76.92
CA ALA A 28 -28.98 -21.03 76.13
C ALA A 28 -29.06 -19.71 75.35
N ALA A 29 -29.47 -19.80 74.08
CA ALA A 29 -29.58 -18.64 73.21
C ALA A 29 -30.84 -17.83 73.56
N GLU A 30 -30.68 -16.50 73.61
CA GLU A 30 -31.78 -15.56 73.82
C GLU A 30 -32.18 -14.95 72.48
N PHE A 31 -33.40 -15.25 72.01
CA PHE A 31 -33.94 -14.76 70.75
C PHE A 31 -34.84 -13.54 70.98
N LYS A 32 -34.40 -12.37 70.53
CA LYS A 32 -35.14 -11.11 70.68
C LYS A 32 -35.96 -10.78 69.44
N LEU A 33 -37.21 -10.38 69.65
CA LEU A 33 -38.13 -9.93 68.59
C LEU A 33 -38.17 -8.41 68.49
N LEU A 34 -38.55 -7.90 67.33
CA LEU A 34 -38.74 -6.46 67.06
C LEU A 34 -39.78 -5.82 67.99
N ASN A 35 -40.72 -6.61 68.51
CA ASN A 35 -41.79 -6.17 69.40
C ASN A 35 -41.34 -6.01 70.86
N GLY A 36 -40.07 -6.32 71.18
CA GLY A 36 -39.51 -6.24 72.53
C GLY A 36 -39.58 -7.54 73.35
N ASP A 37 -40.27 -8.57 72.84
CA ASP A 37 -40.33 -9.89 73.48
C ASP A 37 -39.04 -10.68 73.26
N ALA A 38 -38.58 -11.39 74.29
CA ALA A 38 -37.39 -12.26 74.22
C ALA A 38 -37.75 -13.70 74.63
N TYR A 39 -37.35 -14.67 73.81
CA TYR A 39 -37.51 -16.10 74.09
C TYR A 39 -36.15 -16.74 74.36
N ARG A 40 -36.01 -17.40 75.51
CA ARG A 40 -34.81 -18.16 75.86
C ARG A 40 -35.04 -19.64 75.62
N GLY A 41 -34.12 -20.27 74.90
CA GLY A 41 -34.20 -21.69 74.61
C GLY A 41 -33.35 -22.15 73.44
N GLU A 42 -33.70 -23.31 72.90
CA GLU A 42 -33.00 -23.94 71.79
C GLU A 42 -33.88 -23.92 70.53
N ALA A 43 -33.28 -23.65 69.37
CA ALA A 43 -33.99 -23.68 68.10
C ALA A 43 -34.27 -25.14 67.70
N ALA A 44 -35.54 -25.54 67.68
CA ALA A 44 -35.95 -26.92 67.46
C ALA A 44 -36.19 -27.24 65.98
N SER A 45 -36.66 -26.27 65.18
CA SER A 45 -36.85 -26.44 63.74
C SER A 45 -36.71 -25.12 62.99
N PHE A 46 -36.13 -25.20 61.78
CA PHE A 46 -35.94 -24.09 60.86
C PHE A 46 -36.72 -24.37 59.57
N ASP A 47 -37.70 -23.54 59.27
CA ASP A 47 -38.49 -23.60 58.02
C ASP A 47 -38.38 -22.27 57.27
N ASP A 48 -38.73 -22.27 55.97
CA ASP A 48 -38.71 -21.07 55.11
C ASP A 48 -39.52 -19.90 55.69
N PHE A 49 -40.56 -20.20 56.48
CA PHE A 49 -41.46 -19.21 57.06
C PHE A 49 -41.12 -18.80 58.50
N GLY A 50 -40.16 -19.46 59.16
CA GLY A 50 -39.79 -19.10 60.53
C GLY A 50 -39.16 -20.21 61.36
N VAL A 51 -38.92 -19.89 62.62
CA VAL A 51 -38.29 -20.79 63.60
C VAL A 51 -39.24 -21.13 64.72
N VAL A 52 -39.19 -22.39 65.14
CA VAL A 52 -39.83 -22.85 66.38
C VAL A 52 -38.77 -22.99 67.45
N ILE A 53 -38.91 -22.23 68.53
CA ILE A 53 -37.98 -22.24 69.66
C ILE A 53 -38.60 -23.07 70.79
N ARG A 54 -37.86 -24.08 71.25
CA ARG A 54 -38.18 -24.85 72.46
C ARG A 54 -37.78 -24.03 73.68
N ARG A 55 -38.74 -23.63 74.49
CA ARG A 55 -38.50 -22.80 75.69
C ARG A 55 -37.92 -23.64 76.81
N GLU A 56 -37.09 -23.01 77.65
CA GLU A 56 -36.51 -23.66 78.83
C GLU A 56 -37.57 -24.11 79.86
N ILE A 57 -38.68 -23.38 79.96
CA ILE A 57 -39.77 -23.64 80.92
C ILE A 57 -40.77 -24.71 80.39
N GLY A 58 -40.42 -25.40 79.30
CA GLY A 58 -41.27 -26.39 78.66
C GLY A 58 -42.28 -25.74 77.69
N GLY A 59 -42.56 -26.46 76.61
CA GLY A 59 -43.41 -25.98 75.51
C GLY A 59 -42.63 -25.38 74.33
N PHE A 60 -43.31 -25.29 73.19
CA PHE A 60 -42.80 -24.72 71.96
C PHE A 60 -43.43 -23.35 71.72
N THR A 61 -42.63 -22.40 71.26
CA THR A 61 -43.15 -21.10 70.80
C THR A 61 -43.92 -21.29 69.48
N PRO A 62 -45.00 -20.53 69.20
CA PRO A 62 -45.57 -20.49 67.86
C PRO A 62 -44.49 -20.15 66.82
N LYS A 63 -44.66 -20.58 65.57
CA LYS A 63 -43.70 -20.30 64.49
C LYS A 63 -43.50 -18.79 64.35
N ILE A 64 -42.29 -18.31 64.66
CA ILE A 64 -41.94 -16.89 64.56
C ILE A 64 -41.32 -16.65 63.20
N GLY A 65 -41.90 -15.71 62.44
CA GLY A 65 -41.40 -15.33 61.13
C GLY A 65 -40.05 -14.62 61.19
N TRP A 66 -39.21 -14.86 60.17
CA TRP A 66 -37.85 -14.31 60.10
C TRP A 66 -37.80 -12.77 60.21
N GLY A 67 -38.78 -12.08 59.63
CA GLY A 67 -38.90 -10.63 59.71
C GLY A 67 -39.38 -10.07 61.06
N GLN A 68 -39.63 -10.91 62.07
CA GLN A 68 -40.01 -10.47 63.43
C GLN A 68 -38.83 -10.49 64.40
N PHE A 69 -37.67 -11.00 64.01
CA PHE A 69 -36.47 -11.03 64.84
C PHE A 69 -35.67 -9.73 64.73
N THR A 70 -34.94 -9.37 65.79
CA THR A 70 -33.97 -8.27 65.73
C THR A 70 -32.76 -8.64 64.88
N GLN A 71 -32.10 -7.64 64.30
CA GLN A 71 -30.89 -7.83 63.49
C GLN A 71 -29.74 -8.49 64.26
N GLU A 72 -29.70 -8.34 65.58
CA GLU A 72 -28.74 -9.02 66.46
C GLU A 72 -29.01 -10.52 66.50
N THR A 73 -30.27 -10.90 66.72
CA THR A 73 -30.70 -12.30 66.79
C THR A 73 -30.53 -13.01 65.43
N LEU A 74 -30.82 -12.32 64.33
CA LEU A 74 -30.61 -12.84 62.97
C LEU A 74 -29.12 -13.12 62.69
N LYS A 75 -28.20 -12.23 63.12
CA LYS A 75 -26.75 -12.46 62.99
C LYS A 75 -26.26 -13.65 63.82
N GLU A 76 -26.86 -13.91 64.98
CA GLU A 76 -26.54 -15.10 65.78
C GLU A 76 -27.08 -16.38 65.13
N LEU A 77 -28.28 -16.33 64.57
CA LEU A 77 -28.89 -17.44 63.84
C LEU A 77 -28.11 -17.83 62.57
N VAL A 78 -27.39 -16.91 61.92
CA VAL A 78 -26.50 -17.23 60.79
C VAL A 78 -25.36 -18.18 61.16
N LYS A 79 -24.96 -18.22 62.44
CA LYS A 79 -23.92 -19.16 62.88
C LYS A 79 -24.37 -20.63 62.76
N ASN A 80 -25.67 -20.88 62.68
CA ASN A 80 -26.22 -22.21 62.46
C ASN A 80 -26.36 -22.49 60.95
N PRO A 81 -25.79 -23.58 60.41
CA PRO A 81 -25.70 -23.84 58.97
C PRO A 81 -27.07 -24.05 58.29
N GLN A 82 -28.10 -24.45 59.04
CA GLN A 82 -29.46 -24.61 58.54
C GLN A 82 -30.25 -23.30 58.50
N ALA A 83 -29.98 -22.38 59.43
CA ALA A 83 -30.65 -21.09 59.49
C ALA A 83 -29.96 -20.02 58.61
N ALA A 84 -28.65 -20.16 58.35
CA ALA A 84 -27.87 -19.22 57.54
C ALA A 84 -28.54 -18.88 56.20
N LYS A 85 -28.91 -19.90 55.42
CA LYS A 85 -29.52 -19.72 54.09
C LYS A 85 -30.87 -19.01 54.11
N LEU A 86 -31.61 -19.13 55.21
CA LEU A 86 -32.96 -18.59 55.37
C LEU A 86 -32.94 -17.18 55.96
N VAL A 87 -31.89 -16.86 56.73
CA VAL A 87 -31.73 -15.59 57.44
C VAL A 87 -30.93 -14.54 56.66
N GLU A 88 -30.01 -14.97 55.79
CA GLU A 88 -29.22 -14.09 54.91
C GLU A 88 -30.05 -13.00 54.19
N PRO A 89 -31.26 -13.28 53.68
CA PRO A 89 -32.09 -12.26 53.02
C PRO A 89 -32.67 -11.20 53.98
N PHE A 90 -32.80 -11.53 55.27
CA PHE A 90 -33.44 -10.66 56.27
C PHE A 90 -32.45 -9.82 57.08
N ILE A 91 -31.14 -10.07 56.91
CA ILE A 91 -30.11 -9.21 57.49
C ILE A 91 -29.96 -7.97 56.61
N ASP A 92 -30.45 -6.85 57.12
CA ASP A 92 -30.21 -5.54 56.52
C ASP A 92 -28.72 -5.27 56.64
N THR A 93 -28.00 -5.62 55.58
CA THR A 93 -26.60 -5.25 55.44
C THR A 93 -26.60 -3.73 55.24
N PRO A 94 -26.15 -2.93 56.22
CA PRO A 94 -25.98 -1.49 55.99
C PRO A 94 -25.11 -1.35 54.74
N PRO A 95 -25.41 -0.42 53.82
CA PRO A 95 -24.68 -0.30 52.57
C PRO A 95 -23.20 -0.18 52.90
N GLU A 96 -22.44 -1.25 52.64
CA GLU A 96 -20.99 -1.17 52.73
C GLU A 96 -20.58 0.03 51.87
N PRO A 97 -19.75 0.97 52.37
CA PRO A 97 -19.19 1.98 51.49
C PRO A 97 -18.54 1.21 50.35
N LYS A 98 -19.06 1.36 49.12
CA LYS A 98 -18.56 0.69 47.93
C LYS A 98 -17.05 0.87 47.93
N LYS A 99 -16.33 -0.14 48.40
CA LYS A 99 -14.89 -0.24 48.20
C LYS A 99 -14.77 -0.16 46.70
N GLU A 100 -14.22 0.95 46.24
CA GLU A 100 -13.97 1.20 44.83
C GLU A 100 -13.38 -0.10 44.29
N LYS A 101 -14.14 -0.74 43.41
CA LYS A 101 -13.67 -1.91 42.70
C LYS A 101 -12.48 -1.40 41.91
N ILE A 102 -11.28 -1.52 42.49
CA ILE A 102 -10.03 -1.38 41.76
C ILE A 102 -10.20 -2.36 40.62
N LYS A 103 -10.47 -1.80 39.43
CA LYS A 103 -10.72 -2.56 38.22
C LYS A 103 -9.50 -3.44 38.08
N LYS A 104 -9.66 -4.75 38.29
CA LYS A 104 -8.61 -5.73 38.03
C LYS A 104 -8.14 -5.44 36.60
N GLU A 105 -6.92 -4.94 36.47
CA GLU A 105 -6.36 -4.56 35.20
C GLU A 105 -6.43 -5.79 34.31
N ILE A 106 -7.28 -5.71 33.28
CA ILE A 106 -7.43 -6.77 32.31
C ILE A 106 -6.07 -6.85 31.63
N VAL A 107 -5.29 -7.89 31.94
CA VAL A 107 -4.08 -8.20 31.18
C VAL A 107 -4.56 -8.64 29.81
N ILE A 108 -4.75 -7.65 28.93
CA ILE A 108 -5.00 -7.86 27.52
C ILE A 108 -3.74 -8.55 27.01
N LYS A 109 -3.83 -9.85 26.74
CA LYS A 109 -2.79 -10.50 25.93
C LYS A 109 -2.80 -9.79 24.59
N ASP A 110 -1.72 -9.06 24.32
CA ASP A 110 -1.53 -8.46 23.01
C ASP A 110 -1.69 -9.56 21.97
N VAL A 111 -2.70 -9.39 21.11
CA VAL A 111 -2.96 -10.28 19.97
C VAL A 111 -1.64 -10.38 19.21
N PRO A 112 -1.16 -11.59 18.83
CA PRO A 112 0.07 -11.75 18.07
C PRO A 112 -0.05 -10.95 16.77
N ARG A 113 0.48 -9.72 16.82
CA ARG A 113 0.44 -8.78 15.72
C ARG A 113 1.53 -9.24 14.77
N LEU A 114 1.14 -9.62 13.55
CA LEU A 114 2.08 -9.89 12.48
C LEU A 114 3.09 -8.75 12.45
N GLU A 115 4.38 -9.08 12.56
CA GLU A 115 5.44 -8.09 12.44
C GLU A 115 5.24 -7.35 11.12
N ARG A 116 5.07 -6.04 11.20
CA ARG A 116 4.97 -5.23 10.00
C ARG A 116 6.32 -5.34 9.30
N LEU A 117 6.31 -5.89 8.09
CA LEU A 117 7.48 -5.92 7.23
C LEU A 117 8.16 -4.55 7.26
N PRO A 118 9.49 -4.50 7.47
CA PRO A 118 10.20 -3.24 7.46
C PRO A 118 9.91 -2.54 6.13
N LYS A 119 9.60 -1.24 6.19
CA LYS A 119 9.34 -0.45 4.97
C LYS A 119 10.63 -0.38 4.16
N THR A 120 10.85 -1.33 3.26
CA THR A 120 11.97 -1.30 2.33
C THR A 120 11.71 -0.18 1.33
N GLY A 121 12.45 0.92 1.46
CA GLY A 121 12.41 2.01 0.49
C GLY A 121 12.97 1.56 -0.87
N LEU A 122 12.62 2.26 -1.95
CA LEU A 122 13.10 1.96 -3.31
C LEU A 122 14.64 1.87 -3.36
N PHE A 123 15.34 2.78 -2.68
CA PHE A 123 16.80 2.77 -2.61
C PHE A 123 17.37 1.58 -1.82
N ALA A 124 16.64 1.03 -0.85
CA ALA A 124 17.07 -0.16 -0.12
C ALA A 124 17.08 -1.41 -1.02
N SER A 125 16.22 -1.45 -2.05
CA SER A 125 16.21 -2.54 -3.03
C SER A 125 17.43 -2.51 -3.98
N LEU A 126 18.03 -1.35 -4.21
CA LEU A 126 19.19 -1.19 -5.10
C LEU A 126 20.48 -1.79 -4.53
N GLY A 127 20.59 -1.87 -3.20
CA GLY A 127 21.74 -2.48 -2.52
C GLY A 127 21.70 -4.02 -2.47
N THR A 128 20.59 -4.64 -2.90
CA THR A 128 20.52 -6.10 -3.01
C THR A 128 21.32 -6.59 -4.22
N PRO A 129 21.84 -7.83 -4.22
CA PRO A 129 22.59 -8.35 -5.38
C PRO A 129 21.76 -8.33 -6.67
N VAL A 130 20.45 -8.56 -6.56
CA VAL A 130 19.51 -8.45 -7.70
C VAL A 130 19.35 -6.99 -8.13
N GLY A 131 19.24 -6.05 -7.19
CA GLY A 131 19.20 -4.63 -7.46
C GLY A 131 20.47 -4.13 -8.18
N LEU A 132 21.64 -4.57 -7.73
CA LEU A 132 22.92 -4.25 -8.37
C LEU A 132 23.03 -4.80 -9.80
N LEU A 133 22.51 -6.01 -10.04
CA LEU A 133 22.42 -6.57 -11.39
C LEU A 133 21.57 -5.67 -12.30
N ILE A 134 20.38 -5.26 -11.82
CA ILE A 134 19.50 -4.36 -12.58
C ILE A 134 20.19 -3.02 -12.86
N VAL A 135 20.85 -2.43 -11.86
CA VAL A 135 21.61 -1.18 -12.03
C VAL A 135 22.74 -1.37 -13.05
N ALA A 136 23.48 -2.48 -13.00
CA ALA A 136 24.55 -2.78 -13.95
C ALA A 136 24.01 -2.91 -15.39
N VAL A 137 22.87 -3.58 -15.59
CA VAL A 137 22.24 -3.69 -16.92
C VAL A 137 21.80 -2.32 -17.42
N LEU A 138 21.14 -1.51 -16.59
CA LEU A 138 20.74 -0.15 -16.97
C LEU A 138 21.96 0.73 -17.30
N PHE A 139 23.05 0.57 -16.55
CA PHE A 139 24.29 1.27 -16.79
C PHE A 139 24.93 0.87 -18.13
N LEU A 140 24.94 -0.42 -18.46
CA LEU A 140 25.43 -0.91 -19.75
C LEU A 140 24.57 -0.43 -20.92
N VAL A 141 23.23 -0.40 -20.76
CA VAL A 141 22.32 0.17 -21.78
C VAL A 141 22.60 1.65 -22.00
N ASN A 142 22.86 2.41 -20.94
CA ASN A 142 23.26 3.82 -21.03
C ASN A 142 24.62 3.99 -21.74
N LEU A 143 25.61 3.15 -21.44
CA LEU A 143 26.92 3.13 -22.11
C LEU A 143 26.82 2.76 -23.59
N TYR A 144 25.98 1.78 -23.94
CA TYR A 144 25.74 1.40 -25.32
C TYR A 144 25.07 2.54 -26.10
N GLY A 145 24.07 3.20 -25.50
CA GLY A 145 23.47 4.40 -26.09
C GLY A 145 24.48 5.53 -26.31
N ALA A 146 25.39 5.74 -25.36
CA ALA A 146 26.48 6.70 -25.49
C ALA A 146 27.44 6.34 -26.65
N TYR A 147 27.77 5.07 -26.79
CA TYR A 147 28.62 4.56 -27.87
C TYR A 147 27.98 4.81 -29.25
N GLU A 148 26.70 4.49 -29.42
CA GLU A 148 25.96 4.75 -30.66
C GLU A 148 25.90 6.25 -31.00
N VAL A 149 25.69 7.10 -30.00
CA VAL A 149 25.76 8.57 -30.18
C VAL A 149 27.16 9.01 -30.61
N ALA A 150 28.21 8.41 -30.06
CA ALA A 150 29.58 8.72 -30.43
C ALA A 150 29.87 8.37 -31.89
N VAL A 151 29.43 7.19 -32.35
CA VAL A 151 29.56 6.75 -33.74
C VAL A 151 28.75 7.67 -34.67
N TYR A 152 27.49 7.96 -34.32
CA TYR A 152 26.61 8.80 -35.13
C TYR A 152 27.10 10.26 -35.26
N ARG A 153 27.66 10.83 -34.18
CA ARG A 153 28.19 12.20 -34.15
C ARG A 153 29.67 12.30 -34.51
N GLN A 154 30.32 11.18 -34.83
CA GLN A 154 31.76 11.05 -35.08
C GLN A 154 32.63 11.66 -33.96
N ARG A 155 32.22 11.48 -32.70
CA ARG A 155 32.96 11.94 -31.52
C ARG A 155 33.78 10.81 -30.92
N PRO A 156 34.89 11.10 -30.20
CA PRO A 156 35.68 10.06 -29.56
C PRO A 156 34.83 9.29 -28.55
N ALA A 157 34.70 7.98 -28.76
CA ALA A 157 33.83 7.10 -27.96
C ALA A 157 34.17 7.15 -26.46
N ALA A 158 35.45 7.24 -26.11
CA ALA A 158 35.90 7.35 -24.72
C ALA A 158 35.33 8.60 -24.02
N LEU A 159 35.22 9.72 -24.72
CA LEU A 159 34.71 10.98 -24.16
C LEU A 159 33.20 10.90 -23.92
N VAL A 160 32.44 10.47 -24.94
CA VAL A 160 30.97 10.38 -24.86
C VAL A 160 30.56 9.32 -23.83
N CYS A 161 31.21 8.15 -23.82
CA CYS A 161 30.97 7.12 -22.82
C CYS A 161 31.39 7.56 -21.41
N GLY A 162 32.51 8.26 -21.28
CA GLY A 162 32.99 8.78 -19.99
C GLY A 162 32.04 9.80 -19.36
N VAL A 163 31.54 10.77 -20.15
CA VAL A 163 30.54 11.73 -19.67
C VAL A 163 29.22 11.03 -19.33
N SER A 164 28.83 10.05 -20.12
CA SER A 164 27.59 9.28 -19.89
C SER A 164 27.65 8.37 -18.66
N ALA A 165 28.85 7.95 -18.24
CA ALA A 165 29.06 7.23 -17.00
C ALA A 165 28.81 8.10 -15.75
N VAL A 166 29.14 9.40 -15.83
CA VAL A 166 28.92 10.37 -14.74
C VAL A 166 27.49 10.91 -14.74
N LEU A 167 26.96 11.19 -15.92
CA LEU A 167 25.62 11.75 -16.13
C LEU A 167 24.79 10.81 -17.03
N PRO A 168 24.16 9.77 -16.44
CA PRO A 168 23.32 8.85 -17.20
C PRO A 168 22.19 9.59 -17.91
N PHE A 169 21.86 9.16 -19.13
CA PHE A 169 20.87 9.76 -20.04
C PHE A 169 21.18 11.19 -20.51
N VAL A 170 21.63 12.09 -19.65
CA VAL A 170 21.93 13.48 -19.98
C VAL A 170 23.20 13.58 -20.83
N GLY A 171 24.24 12.81 -20.51
CA GLY A 171 25.48 12.76 -21.28
C GLY A 171 25.27 12.49 -22.78
N PRO A 172 24.62 11.38 -23.17
CA PRO A 172 24.33 11.09 -24.57
C PRO A 172 23.48 12.16 -25.25
N ILE A 173 22.50 12.74 -24.55
CA ILE A 173 21.61 13.79 -25.12
C ILE A 173 22.39 15.08 -25.43
N ILE A 174 23.35 15.45 -24.58
CA ILE A 174 24.20 16.63 -24.83
C ILE A 174 25.01 16.42 -26.11
N PHE A 175 25.68 15.28 -26.28
CA PHE A 175 26.46 15.00 -27.49
C PHE A 175 25.57 14.83 -28.72
N LEU A 176 24.35 14.32 -28.55
CA LEU A 176 23.37 14.27 -29.61
C LEU A 176 22.92 15.67 -30.05
N SER A 177 22.97 16.68 -29.18
CA SER A 177 22.55 18.05 -29.50
C SER A 177 23.68 18.91 -30.08
N LEU A 178 24.94 18.47 -29.92
CA LEU A 178 26.10 19.15 -30.50
C LEU A 178 26.22 18.87 -32.01
N PRO A 179 26.76 19.81 -32.80
CA PRO A 179 27.04 19.56 -34.21
C PRO A 179 28.07 18.44 -34.37
N SER A 180 27.95 17.68 -35.44
CA SER A 180 28.94 16.66 -35.82
C SER A 180 30.28 17.35 -36.09
N SER A 181 31.40 16.71 -35.73
CA SER A 181 32.74 17.30 -35.88
C SER A 181 33.10 17.67 -37.32
N ASP A 182 32.44 17.06 -38.31
CA ASP A 182 32.67 17.36 -39.73
C ASP A 182 31.89 18.60 -40.22
N ALA A 183 30.93 19.08 -39.44
CA ALA A 183 30.14 20.28 -39.77
C ALA A 183 30.96 21.58 -39.66
N GLY A 184 32.25 21.49 -39.32
CA GLY A 184 33.21 22.59 -39.21
C GLY A 184 34.32 22.58 -40.27
N LEU A 185 34.20 21.83 -41.37
CA LEU A 185 35.19 21.87 -42.47
C LEU A 185 35.18 23.20 -43.29
N GLU A 186 34.43 24.21 -42.85
CA GLU A 186 34.59 25.62 -43.26
C GLU A 186 35.00 26.52 -42.08
N ALA A 187 35.90 26.04 -41.21
CA ALA A 187 36.64 26.89 -40.30
C ALA A 187 38.14 26.71 -40.56
N GLU A 188 38.78 27.77 -41.02
CA GLU A 188 40.23 27.88 -41.15
C GLU A 188 40.95 27.59 -39.81
N PRO A 189 42.21 27.11 -39.87
CA PRO A 189 42.89 26.52 -38.74
C PRO A 189 43.42 27.60 -37.79
N GLU A 190 42.93 27.62 -36.56
CA GLU A 190 43.61 28.31 -35.47
C GLU A 190 44.28 27.29 -34.54
N LEU A 191 45.57 27.13 -34.80
CA LEU A 191 46.69 27.15 -33.85
C LEU A 191 46.64 26.18 -32.65
N ASP A 192 47.48 25.16 -32.79
CA ASP A 192 48.35 24.56 -31.78
C ASP A 192 48.37 25.19 -30.38
N ALA A 193 47.94 24.42 -29.38
CA ALA A 193 48.60 24.33 -28.08
C ALA A 193 48.04 23.14 -27.27
N ALA A 194 48.59 21.92 -27.49
CA ALA A 194 48.76 20.87 -26.47
C ALA A 194 49.18 19.49 -27.04
N ALA A 195 49.92 19.41 -28.15
CA ALA A 195 50.44 18.13 -28.63
C ALA A 195 51.83 18.27 -29.27
N ALA A 196 52.76 18.87 -28.52
CA ALA A 196 54.20 18.76 -28.77
C ALA A 196 54.83 17.98 -27.61
N ALA A 197 54.53 16.69 -27.55
CA ALA A 197 55.39 15.71 -26.91
C ALA A 197 55.19 14.37 -27.61
N GLN A 198 56.26 13.91 -28.27
CA GLN A 198 56.51 12.56 -28.77
C GLN A 198 56.00 12.22 -30.18
N GLU A 199 56.65 12.90 -31.11
CA GLU A 199 57.40 12.34 -32.25
C GLU A 199 57.43 10.81 -32.47
N ALA A 200 57.33 10.48 -33.77
CA ALA A 200 57.77 9.27 -34.47
C ALA A 200 56.84 8.04 -34.48
N LEU A 201 56.26 7.76 -35.65
CA LEU A 201 56.83 6.81 -36.61
C LEU A 201 55.98 6.71 -37.90
N VAL A 202 56.71 6.71 -39.03
CA VAL A 202 56.44 6.10 -40.36
C VAL A 202 55.44 6.72 -41.37
N SER A 203 56.03 7.52 -42.28
CA SER A 203 56.02 7.43 -43.76
C SER A 203 54.71 7.35 -44.58
N ASN A 204 54.55 8.38 -45.42
CA ASN A 204 53.64 8.64 -46.55
C ASN A 204 53.90 7.72 -47.80
N PRO A 205 53.28 7.91 -49.00
CA PRO A 205 51.91 8.35 -49.44
C PRO A 205 51.29 7.45 -50.56
N LEU A 206 50.01 7.65 -50.97
CA LEU A 206 49.61 8.00 -52.37
C LEU A 206 48.07 8.11 -52.62
N ALA A 207 47.70 9.21 -53.31
CA ALA A 207 46.72 9.37 -54.40
C ALA A 207 45.21 9.04 -54.24
N THR A 208 44.22 9.73 -54.86
CA THR A 208 44.05 11.00 -55.59
C THR A 208 42.55 11.14 -55.94
N GLY A 209 41.99 12.36 -55.85
CA GLY A 209 40.93 12.90 -56.74
C GLY A 209 39.47 12.75 -56.30
N LYS A 210 38.50 13.63 -56.64
CA LYS A 210 38.44 14.97 -57.24
C LYS A 210 36.95 15.43 -57.18
N LYS A 211 36.71 16.63 -56.62
CA LYS A 211 35.69 17.69 -56.87
C LYS A 211 34.35 17.36 -57.60
N THR A 212 33.21 17.84 -57.07
CA THR A 212 32.42 19.06 -57.51
C THR A 212 31.02 19.13 -56.84
N GLY A 213 30.61 20.29 -56.29
CA GLY A 213 29.28 20.59 -55.68
C GLY A 213 28.18 21.01 -56.68
N PRO A 214 27.20 21.89 -56.38
CA PRO A 214 26.73 22.47 -55.10
C PRO A 214 25.16 22.42 -54.89
N ALA A 215 24.71 23.01 -53.77
CA ALA A 215 23.34 23.11 -53.21
C ALA A 215 22.30 23.93 -54.03
N PRO A 216 21.02 24.00 -53.61
CA PRO A 216 20.57 25.00 -52.60
C PRO A 216 19.60 24.40 -51.54
N ALA A 217 19.73 24.69 -50.25
CA ALA A 217 19.25 25.86 -49.48
C ALA A 217 17.70 25.99 -49.38
N ALA A 218 17.14 25.64 -48.20
CA ALA A 218 15.88 26.19 -47.70
C ALA A 218 15.72 26.00 -46.17
N GLY A 219 16.02 27.08 -45.43
CA GLY A 219 15.31 27.61 -44.26
C GLY A 219 14.75 26.69 -43.16
N LEU A 220 15.38 26.77 -41.99
CA LEU A 220 14.83 26.44 -40.66
C LEU A 220 13.52 27.20 -40.34
N GLY A 221 12.65 26.54 -39.59
CA GLY A 221 11.60 27.17 -38.80
C GLY A 221 11.19 26.30 -37.61
N ILE A 222 11.87 26.46 -36.48
CA ILE A 222 11.44 25.91 -35.18
C ILE A 222 10.20 26.69 -34.74
N ALA A 223 9.05 26.02 -34.69
CA ALA A 223 7.85 26.55 -34.05
C ALA A 223 7.69 25.91 -32.67
N THR A 224 7.83 26.78 -31.68
CA THR A 224 7.40 26.65 -30.29
C THR A 224 5.97 26.10 -30.19
N ASP A 225 5.77 25.02 -29.43
CA ASP A 225 4.45 24.53 -29.06
C ASP A 225 3.80 25.46 -28.02
N LYS A 226 3.26 26.57 -28.51
CA LYS A 226 2.13 27.24 -27.88
C LYS A 226 0.87 26.42 -28.14
N LYS A 227 0.24 26.03 -27.03
CA LYS A 227 -1.17 25.63 -26.89
C LYS A 227 -2.05 26.30 -27.97
N SER A 228 -2.57 25.53 -28.93
CA SER A 228 -3.54 26.04 -29.90
C SER A 228 -4.67 25.03 -30.16
N LYS A 229 -5.88 25.60 -30.10
CA LYS A 229 -7.19 25.08 -30.51
C LYS A 229 -7.15 24.61 -31.98
N PRO A 230 -8.09 23.75 -32.42
CA PRO A 230 -8.01 23.14 -33.74
C PRO A 230 -8.35 24.17 -34.80
N VAL A 231 -7.39 24.42 -35.70
CA VAL A 231 -7.65 25.09 -36.98
C VAL A 231 -7.67 23.98 -38.01
N ALA A 232 -8.83 23.78 -38.63
CA ALA A 232 -9.00 22.95 -39.82
C ALA A 232 -8.27 23.62 -40.99
N ALA A 233 -6.96 23.45 -41.06
CA ALA A 233 -6.20 23.67 -42.28
C ALA A 233 -6.56 22.53 -43.24
N SER A 234 -6.93 22.86 -44.48
CA SER A 234 -7.32 21.88 -45.50
C SER A 234 -6.20 20.85 -45.66
N LEU A 235 -6.50 19.59 -45.37
CA LEU A 235 -5.54 18.48 -45.46
C LEU A 235 -5.29 18.03 -46.91
N ASP A 236 -5.86 18.69 -47.92
CA ASP A 236 -5.72 18.32 -49.33
C ASP A 236 -4.25 18.42 -49.77
N GLY A 237 -3.65 17.29 -50.18
CA GLY A 237 -2.25 17.20 -50.57
C GLY A 237 -1.26 17.04 -49.42
N ALA A 238 -1.72 16.90 -48.17
CA ALA A 238 -0.82 16.70 -47.03
C ALA A 238 -0.12 15.34 -47.11
N VAL A 239 1.21 15.36 -47.01
CA VAL A 239 2.07 14.15 -46.99
C VAL A 239 2.80 14.09 -45.66
N PHE A 240 2.64 12.99 -44.95
CA PHE A 240 3.32 12.71 -43.69
C PHE A 240 4.22 11.50 -43.91
N LYS A 241 5.52 11.63 -43.62
CA LYS A 241 6.50 10.55 -43.73
C LYS A 241 6.94 10.04 -42.36
N ARG A 242 7.25 8.73 -42.29
CA ARG A 242 7.90 8.11 -41.16
C ARG A 242 9.33 8.67 -41.04
N GLY A 243 9.56 9.47 -40.02
CA GLY A 243 10.81 10.19 -39.79
C GLY A 243 10.57 11.66 -39.45
N GLU A 244 9.59 12.28 -40.11
CA GLU A 244 9.14 13.64 -39.80
C GLU A 244 7.99 13.63 -38.79
N THR A 245 7.08 12.66 -38.93
CA THR A 245 5.90 12.53 -38.07
C THR A 245 5.88 11.16 -37.40
N THR A 246 5.61 11.15 -36.09
CA THR A 246 5.40 9.91 -35.34
C THR A 246 3.94 9.45 -35.51
N PHE A 247 3.74 8.35 -36.22
CA PHE A 247 2.40 7.75 -36.37
C PHE A 247 2.02 6.99 -35.10
N ASN A 248 1.24 7.65 -34.25
CA ASN A 248 0.62 7.09 -33.05
C ASN A 248 -0.87 7.47 -33.01
N ARG A 249 -1.62 6.91 -32.06
CA ARG A 249 -3.06 7.21 -31.89
C ARG A 249 -3.37 8.72 -31.90
N ARG A 250 -2.58 9.52 -31.18
CA ARG A 250 -2.76 10.98 -31.07
C ARG A 250 -2.62 11.70 -32.41
N PHE A 251 -1.71 11.25 -33.27
CA PHE A 251 -1.57 11.80 -34.62
C PHE A 251 -2.87 11.64 -35.41
N PHE A 252 -3.43 10.43 -35.48
CA PHE A 252 -4.67 10.18 -36.23
C PHE A 252 -5.85 10.95 -35.65
N GLU A 253 -6.02 10.95 -34.32
CA GLU A 253 -7.12 11.66 -33.66
C GLU A 253 -7.03 13.19 -33.79
N SER A 254 -5.83 13.76 -33.97
CA SER A 254 -5.64 15.22 -34.07
C SER A 254 -5.57 15.72 -35.51
N LYS A 255 -4.83 15.03 -36.38
CA LYS A 255 -4.58 15.46 -37.76
C LYS A 255 -5.56 14.86 -38.76
N LEU A 256 -6.21 13.75 -38.43
CA LEU A 256 -7.14 13.02 -39.32
C LEU A 256 -8.52 12.84 -38.67
N ALA A 257 -8.90 13.76 -37.78
CA ALA A 257 -10.13 13.68 -37.00
C ALA A 257 -11.40 13.57 -37.85
N GLY A 258 -11.46 14.23 -39.02
CA GLY A 258 -12.65 14.20 -39.87
C GLY A 258 -12.80 12.94 -40.73
N PHE A 259 -11.86 11.99 -40.67
CA PHE A 259 -11.99 10.65 -41.28
C PHE A 259 -12.62 9.60 -40.35
N PHE A 260 -12.91 9.94 -39.08
CA PHE A 260 -13.57 9.05 -38.11
C PHE A 260 -15.10 9.00 -38.20
N PRO A 261 -15.82 10.10 -38.50
CA PRO A 261 -17.27 10.08 -38.59
C PRO A 261 -17.77 9.10 -39.68
N LEU A 262 -18.88 8.41 -39.39
CA LEU A 262 -19.56 7.51 -40.34
C LEU A 262 -19.95 8.23 -41.63
N ILE A 263 -20.28 9.52 -41.50
CA ILE A 263 -20.64 10.43 -42.59
C ILE A 263 -19.65 11.59 -42.52
N ALA A 264 -18.74 11.66 -43.49
CA ALA A 264 -17.78 12.75 -43.60
C ALA A 264 -18.54 14.07 -43.77
N THR A 265 -18.30 15.00 -42.86
CA THR A 265 -18.98 16.31 -42.78
C THR A 265 -17.92 17.39 -42.90
N GLY A 266 -18.09 18.32 -43.84
CA GLY A 266 -17.14 19.42 -44.09
C GLY A 266 -16.16 19.15 -45.25
N PRO A 267 -14.96 19.76 -45.25
CA PRO A 267 -14.03 19.78 -46.39
C PRO A 267 -13.40 18.42 -46.71
N GLU A 268 -13.57 17.42 -45.84
CA GLU A 268 -12.94 16.09 -45.95
C GLU A 268 -13.83 15.06 -46.68
N LYS A 269 -15.05 15.44 -47.08
CA LYS A 269 -16.03 14.56 -47.76
C LYS A 269 -15.50 13.93 -49.05
N ASP A 270 -14.69 14.70 -49.79
CA ASP A 270 -14.13 14.32 -51.08
C ASP A 270 -12.65 13.94 -50.98
N LEU A 271 -12.09 13.87 -49.76
CA LEU A 271 -10.74 13.41 -49.50
C LEU A 271 -10.72 11.90 -49.21
N MET A 272 -9.58 11.29 -49.47
CA MET A 272 -9.23 9.92 -49.09
C MET A 272 -7.82 9.90 -48.52
N VAL A 273 -7.59 8.95 -47.61
CA VAL A 273 -6.28 8.76 -46.98
C VAL A 273 -5.59 7.58 -47.65
N ILE A 274 -4.45 7.83 -48.27
CA ILE A 274 -3.57 6.80 -48.81
C ILE A 274 -2.54 6.46 -47.74
N ILE A 275 -2.56 5.22 -47.28
CA ILE A 275 -1.63 4.70 -46.27
C ILE A 275 -0.67 3.75 -46.97
N ARG A 276 0.60 4.13 -47.06
CA ARG A 276 1.66 3.28 -47.59
C ARG A 276 2.31 2.51 -46.47
N THR A 277 2.28 1.19 -46.58
CA THR A 277 3.04 0.28 -45.74
C THR A 277 4.18 -0.34 -46.54
N GLY A 278 5.13 -0.99 -45.87
CA GLY A 278 6.20 -1.70 -46.57
C GLY A 278 5.73 -2.85 -47.48
N LYS A 279 4.47 -3.30 -47.34
CA LYS A 279 3.90 -4.43 -48.10
C LYS A 279 2.90 -3.96 -49.16
N GLN A 280 2.03 -3.00 -48.83
CA GLN A 280 0.90 -2.58 -49.66
C GLN A 280 0.48 -1.12 -49.42
N GLU A 281 -0.24 -0.55 -50.39
CA GLU A 281 -0.87 0.76 -50.30
C GLU A 281 -2.39 0.61 -50.07
N TYR A 282 -2.91 1.23 -49.01
CA TYR A 282 -4.32 1.21 -48.66
C TYR A 282 -4.94 2.59 -48.95
N ALA A 283 -5.86 2.66 -49.91
CA ALA A 283 -6.72 3.82 -50.11
C ALA A 283 -7.94 3.71 -49.17
N ALA A 284 -7.90 4.43 -48.05
CA ALA A 284 -8.93 4.41 -47.01
C ALA A 284 -9.96 5.54 -47.20
N LYS A 285 -11.24 5.18 -47.10
CA LYS A 285 -12.37 6.14 -47.10
C LYS A 285 -12.62 6.71 -45.70
N ARG A 286 -12.47 5.87 -44.68
CA ARG A 286 -12.69 6.24 -43.27
C ARG A 286 -11.84 5.37 -42.34
N ILE A 287 -11.64 5.87 -41.14
CA ILE A 287 -11.08 5.15 -40.01
C ILE A 287 -12.25 4.63 -39.17
N THR A 288 -12.41 3.31 -39.06
CA THR A 288 -13.53 2.70 -38.32
C THR A 288 -13.22 2.57 -36.84
N ARG A 289 -11.99 2.19 -36.51
CA ARG A 289 -11.54 2.00 -35.13
C ARG A 289 -10.06 2.30 -35.02
N ILE A 290 -9.66 2.87 -33.90
CA ILE A 290 -8.26 3.09 -33.56
C ILE A 290 -7.94 2.52 -32.19
N SER A 291 -6.81 1.83 -32.08
CA SER A 291 -6.27 1.33 -30.81
C SER A 291 -4.96 2.05 -30.46
N MET A 292 -4.22 1.52 -29.48
CA MET A 292 -2.90 2.01 -29.11
C MET A 292 -1.81 1.64 -30.12
N THR A 293 -1.98 0.54 -30.85
CA THR A 293 -0.91 -0.05 -31.70
C THR A 293 -1.33 -0.25 -33.15
N ASP A 294 -2.62 -0.27 -33.42
CA ASP A 294 -3.18 -0.51 -34.75
C ASP A 294 -4.45 0.33 -35.01
N MET A 295 -4.86 0.30 -36.27
CA MET A 295 -6.06 0.99 -36.75
C MET A 295 -6.78 0.14 -37.79
N HIS A 296 -8.10 0.18 -37.74
CA HIS A 296 -8.97 -0.42 -38.74
C HIS A 296 -9.47 0.68 -39.66
N VAL A 297 -9.25 0.48 -40.96
CA VAL A 297 -9.68 1.41 -42.00
C VAL A 297 -10.61 0.72 -42.97
N GLN A 298 -11.63 1.44 -43.44
CA GLN A 298 -12.47 0.96 -44.51
C GLN A 298 -11.80 1.29 -45.85
N VAL A 299 -11.37 0.26 -46.56
CA VAL A 299 -10.70 0.40 -47.86
C VAL A 299 -11.73 0.79 -48.93
N LEU A 300 -11.36 1.74 -49.79
CA LEU A 300 -12.21 2.25 -50.87
C LEU A 300 -12.53 1.14 -51.89
N LYS A 301 -11.55 0.29 -52.19
CA LYS A 301 -11.68 -0.88 -53.06
C LYS A 301 -12.23 -2.06 -52.25
N GLY A 302 -13.54 -2.30 -52.34
CA GLY A 302 -14.20 -3.47 -51.76
C GLY A 302 -14.94 -3.24 -50.44
N GLY A 303 -14.81 -2.05 -49.82
CA GLY A 303 -15.55 -1.69 -48.59
C GLY A 303 -15.18 -2.52 -47.36
N THR A 304 -14.18 -3.41 -47.48
CA THR A 304 -13.67 -4.29 -46.44
C THR A 304 -12.83 -3.51 -45.44
N GLU A 305 -12.87 -3.94 -44.18
CA GLU A 305 -12.02 -3.39 -43.13
C GLU A 305 -10.62 -4.03 -43.19
N ALA A 306 -9.59 -3.20 -43.24
CA ALA A 306 -8.20 -3.62 -43.15
C ALA A 306 -7.61 -3.16 -41.82
N GLN A 307 -6.94 -4.06 -41.12
CA GLN A 307 -6.18 -3.76 -39.91
C GLN A 307 -4.75 -3.40 -40.30
N ILE A 308 -4.27 -2.24 -39.85
CA ILE A 308 -2.95 -1.71 -40.17
C ILE A 308 -2.22 -1.41 -38.85
N SER A 309 -1.04 -1.99 -38.67
CA SER A 309 -0.18 -1.69 -37.52
C SER A 309 0.53 -0.35 -37.69
N PHE A 310 0.61 0.43 -36.62
CA PHE A 310 1.37 1.68 -36.60
C PHE A 310 2.87 1.48 -36.79
N THR A 311 3.41 0.27 -36.78
CA THR A 311 4.83 0.03 -37.05
C THR A 311 5.12 -0.09 -38.55
N GLU A 312 4.14 -0.55 -39.34
CA GLU A 312 4.32 -0.86 -40.77
C GLU A 312 4.11 0.36 -41.67
N ILE A 313 3.50 1.44 -41.16
CA ILE A 313 3.20 2.65 -41.93
C ILE A 313 4.49 3.43 -42.24
N GLN A 314 4.77 3.66 -43.52
CA GLN A 314 5.91 4.46 -43.97
C GLN A 314 5.49 5.88 -44.33
N GLU A 315 4.32 6.05 -44.91
CA GLU A 315 3.85 7.33 -45.41
C GLU A 315 2.31 7.39 -45.40
N ILE A 316 1.77 8.56 -45.11
CA ILE A 316 0.34 8.86 -45.19
C ILE A 316 0.17 10.07 -46.09
N GLN A 317 -0.62 9.93 -47.15
CA GLN A 317 -0.99 11.04 -48.03
C GLN A 317 -2.50 11.26 -47.99
N VAL A 318 -2.92 12.51 -47.90
CA VAL A 318 -4.34 12.88 -48.04
C VAL A 318 -4.53 13.45 -49.43
N ARG A 319 -5.38 12.81 -50.23
CA ARG A 319 -5.67 13.22 -51.62
C ARG A 319 -7.16 13.30 -51.87
N ARG A 320 -7.56 14.07 -52.87
CA ARG A 320 -8.94 14.06 -53.37
C ARG A 320 -9.26 12.72 -54.03
N ARG A 321 -10.47 12.21 -53.80
CA ARG A 321 -10.97 10.93 -54.31
C ARG A 321 -10.90 10.82 -55.84
N ASP A 322 -11.03 11.93 -56.54
CA ASP A 322 -11.06 11.99 -58.01
C ASP A 322 -9.67 12.22 -58.64
N SER A 323 -8.62 12.40 -57.83
CA SER A 323 -7.25 12.46 -58.35
C SER A 323 -6.78 11.04 -58.71
N LYS A 324 -6.73 10.75 -60.01
CA LYS A 324 -6.14 9.50 -60.52
C LYS A 324 -4.67 9.40 -60.07
N ALA A 325 -4.28 8.19 -59.66
CA ALA A 325 -2.89 7.80 -59.40
C ALA A 325 -2.01 8.01 -60.63
#